data_AF-A0A5R9CRD4-F1
#
_entry.id   AF-A0A5R9CRD4-F1
#
_cell.length_a   1.000
_cell.length_b   1.000
_cell.length_c   1.000
_cell.angle_alpha   90.00
_cell.angle_beta   90.00
_cell.angle_gamma   90.00
#
_symmetry.space_group_name_H-M   'P 1'
#
loop_
_entity.id
_entity.type
_entity.pdbx_description
1 polymer ?
#
loop_
_entity_poly.entity_id
_entity_poly.type
_entity_poly.pdbx_seq_one_letter_code
_entity_poly.pdbx_strand_id
1 'polypeptide(L)'
;MWSFVRHEVDKGLSDGSVLFTGSSIRVNSRIHSGAGRIIRMKLRPFTIQERGMATDYIHIQTLFNLTKDDRISGQTKKDINDYLDEIFRSGFPGIRDKAPHARDLLLRSYIRNIVDHDFEENGFKIKKPASLLAWMKAYAASVGTPTKFQTIIDAAMANNSEAPTRPTANSYREALEILYIIDEVPPFLGVGKLYPNLARAPKHFMLDPAIALKLLDVNRQQLTTYQVPKHVGKLNQNLIGQLLESLVYQSLIVYADADDAKLFHFRDQRGTREIDFILQKGSSLILFEVKADPEAKDSYVRHLNWFADLVKNEFKVTKVLLNTGQFAYTRSNDQVHVLPIAMLGV
;
A
#
# COMPACT_ATOMS: atom_id res chain seq x y z
N MET A 1 -9.99 32.15 -0.30
CA MET A 1 -9.76 31.31 0.90
C MET A 1 -8.28 31.06 1.17
N TRP A 2 -7.53 30.41 0.26
CA TRP A 2 -6.10 30.11 0.46
C TRP A 2 -5.23 31.33 0.78
N SER A 3 -5.38 32.43 0.04
CA SER A 3 -4.65 33.69 0.29
C SER A 3 -5.07 34.37 1.59
N PHE A 4 -6.34 34.22 1.99
CA PHE A 4 -6.84 34.78 3.25
C PHE A 4 -6.18 34.09 4.44
N VAL A 5 -6.19 32.76 4.48
CA VAL A 5 -5.58 32.00 5.58
C VAL A 5 -4.08 32.25 5.68
N ARG A 6 -3.37 32.35 4.54
CA ARG A 6 -1.96 32.75 4.55
C ARG A 6 -1.74 34.10 5.24
N HIS A 7 -2.58 35.10 4.92
CA HIS A 7 -2.46 36.44 5.47
C HIS A 7 -2.76 36.45 6.97
N GLU A 8 -3.70 35.64 7.44
CA GLU A 8 -3.99 35.50 8.88
C GLU A 8 -2.86 34.76 9.61
N VAL A 9 -2.24 33.73 9.00
CA VAL A 9 -1.02 33.12 9.54
C VAL A 9 0.12 34.15 9.64
N ASP A 10 0.29 35.00 8.62
CA ASP A 10 1.27 36.10 8.64
C ASP A 10 0.98 37.16 9.74
N LYS A 11 -0.26 37.25 10.23
CA LYS A 11 -0.68 38.12 11.34
C LYS A 11 -0.58 37.47 12.72
N GLY A 12 -0.16 36.21 12.82
CA GLY A 12 -0.02 35.50 14.08
C GLY A 12 -1.20 34.60 14.45
N LEU A 13 -1.96 34.11 13.47
CA LEU A 13 -2.90 33.01 13.70
C LEU A 13 -2.16 31.80 14.28
N SER A 14 -2.67 31.23 15.37
CA SER A 14 -2.06 30.07 16.03
C SER A 14 -1.96 28.87 15.09
N ASP A 15 -0.89 28.09 15.25
CA ASP A 15 -0.68 26.85 14.51
C ASP A 15 -1.87 25.88 14.70
N GLY A 16 -2.26 25.17 13.64
CA GLY A 16 -3.36 24.21 13.66
C GLY A 16 -4.78 24.82 13.69
N SER A 17 -4.92 26.15 13.65
CA SER A 17 -6.25 26.81 13.74
C SER A 17 -7.14 26.63 12.51
N VAL A 18 -6.59 26.16 11.39
CA VAL A 18 -7.33 26.00 10.13
C VAL A 18 -7.06 24.62 9.53
N LEU A 19 -8.14 23.90 9.25
CA LEU A 19 -8.12 22.66 8.49
C LEU A 19 -8.77 22.89 7.11
N PHE A 20 -8.00 22.67 6.06
CA PHE A 20 -8.56 22.56 4.71
C PHE A 20 -8.84 21.11 4.38
N THR A 21 -10.05 20.80 3.95
CA THR A 21 -10.44 19.48 3.45
C THR A 21 -10.78 19.55 1.97
N GLY A 22 -10.35 18.56 1.20
CA GLY A 22 -10.66 18.45 -0.22
C GLY A 22 -10.13 17.15 -0.81
N SER A 23 -10.74 16.69 -1.91
CA SER A 23 -10.50 15.37 -2.51
C SER A 23 -9.20 15.29 -3.31
N SER A 24 -8.91 16.33 -4.11
CA SER A 24 -7.71 16.43 -4.95
C SER A 24 -7.47 17.87 -5.42
N ILE A 25 -6.27 18.14 -5.95
CA ILE A 25 -5.92 19.45 -6.51
C ILE A 25 -6.16 19.44 -8.02
N ARG A 26 -6.96 20.38 -8.51
CA ARG A 26 -7.08 20.61 -9.96
C ARG A 26 -5.75 21.08 -10.54
N VAL A 27 -5.24 20.39 -11.56
CA VAL A 27 -3.92 20.63 -12.18
C VAL A 27 -3.75 22.08 -12.68
N ASN A 28 -4.85 22.77 -13.02
CA ASN A 28 -4.84 24.15 -13.53
C ASN A 28 -5.27 25.22 -12.51
N SER A 29 -5.36 24.88 -11.22
CA SER A 29 -5.70 25.85 -10.19
C SER A 29 -4.48 26.70 -9.82
N ARG A 30 -4.61 28.04 -9.83
CA ARG A 30 -3.58 28.97 -9.32
C ARG A 30 -3.52 28.89 -7.80
N ILE A 31 -2.93 27.81 -7.28
CA ILE A 31 -2.70 27.63 -5.84
C ILE A 31 -1.27 28.07 -5.55
N HIS A 32 -1.12 29.13 -4.75
CA HIS A 32 0.18 29.50 -4.20
C HIS A 32 0.68 28.39 -3.28
N SER A 33 1.99 28.09 -3.31
CA SER A 33 2.59 26.93 -2.62
C SER A 33 2.26 26.81 -1.12
N GLY A 34 1.90 27.90 -0.43
CA GLY A 34 1.63 27.88 1.00
C GLY A 34 2.87 27.55 1.84
N ALA A 35 4.06 27.61 1.23
CA ALA A 35 5.32 27.20 1.83
C ALA A 35 5.55 27.90 3.18
N GLY A 36 5.95 27.11 4.18
CA GLY A 36 6.19 27.54 5.55
C GLY A 36 4.93 27.85 6.37
N ARG A 37 3.72 27.66 5.81
CA ARG A 37 2.44 28.03 6.46
C ARG A 37 1.39 26.94 6.40
N ILE A 38 1.42 26.10 5.36
CA ILE A 38 0.42 25.07 5.12
C ILE A 38 1.15 23.75 4.92
N ILE A 39 0.83 22.78 5.77
CA ILE A 39 1.25 21.38 5.62
C ILE A 39 0.10 20.64 4.93
N ARG A 40 0.45 19.78 3.97
CA ARG A 40 -0.51 18.92 3.28
C ARG A 40 -0.38 17.51 3.84
N MET A 41 -1.50 16.92 4.19
CA MET A 41 -1.58 15.54 4.64
C MET A 41 -2.55 14.79 3.73
N LYS A 42 -2.17 13.58 3.31
CA LYS A 42 -3.05 12.70 2.53
C LYS A 42 -3.86 11.86 3.51
N LEU A 43 -5.19 12.03 3.50
CA LEU A 43 -6.07 11.15 4.26
C LEU A 43 -6.22 9.82 3.50
N ARG A 44 -5.94 8.71 4.17
CA ARG A 44 -6.03 7.37 3.60
C ARG A 44 -7.23 6.63 4.18
N PRO A 45 -7.68 5.53 3.55
CA PRO A 45 -8.69 4.68 4.17
C PRO A 45 -8.13 4.04 5.44
N PHE A 46 -9.03 3.59 6.31
CA PHE A 46 -8.68 3.11 7.64
C PHE A 46 -7.57 2.08 7.65
N THR A 47 -6.56 2.34 8.46
CA THR A 47 -5.47 1.43 8.80
C THR A 47 -5.98 0.18 9.54
N ILE A 48 -5.13 -0.82 9.69
CA ILE A 48 -5.43 -2.05 10.46
C ILE A 48 -5.91 -1.72 11.88
N GLN A 49 -5.27 -0.75 12.54
CA GLN A 49 -5.65 -0.33 13.88
C GLN A 49 -7.01 0.39 13.90
N GLU A 50 -7.27 1.31 12.97
CA GLU A 50 -8.57 1.99 12.86
C GLU A 50 -9.72 1.06 12.48
N ARG A 51 -9.42 -0.07 11.82
CA ARG A 51 -10.39 -1.13 11.53
C ARG A 51 -10.76 -1.95 12.78
N GLY A 52 -10.03 -1.80 13.89
CA GLY A 52 -10.27 -2.53 15.14
C GLY A 52 -9.97 -4.03 15.03
N MET A 53 -8.91 -4.41 14.30
CA MET A 53 -8.61 -5.83 14.07
C MET A 53 -8.09 -6.55 15.32
N ALA A 54 -7.52 -5.83 16.28
CA ALA A 54 -7.07 -6.35 17.57
C ALA A 54 -7.42 -5.40 18.73
N THR A 55 -7.24 -5.87 19.96
CA THR A 55 -7.33 -5.05 21.18
C THR A 55 -5.97 -4.51 21.61
N ASP A 56 -4.91 -5.25 21.29
CA ASP A 56 -3.53 -4.94 21.64
C ASP A 56 -2.70 -4.81 20.36
N TYR A 57 -1.88 -3.77 20.32
CA TYR A 57 -1.10 -3.42 19.14
C TYR A 57 0.39 -3.33 19.48
N ILE A 58 1.21 -3.73 18.53
CA ILE A 58 2.65 -3.48 18.53
C ILE A 58 2.90 -2.31 17.58
N HIS A 59 3.27 -1.18 18.16
CA HIS A 59 3.46 0.08 17.46
C HIS A 59 4.77 0.10 16.66
N ILE A 60 4.77 0.74 15.49
CA ILE A 60 5.98 0.96 14.67
C ILE A 60 7.07 1.65 15.50
N GLN A 61 6.71 2.63 16.31
CA GLN A 61 7.65 3.32 17.20
C GLN A 61 8.36 2.33 18.16
N THR A 62 7.64 1.36 18.72
CA THR A 62 8.22 0.30 19.56
C THR A 62 9.24 -0.51 18.76
N LEU A 63 8.90 -0.90 17.53
CA LEU A 63 9.78 -1.70 16.67
C LEU A 63 11.09 -0.99 16.30
N PHE A 64 11.08 0.34 16.14
CA PHE A 64 12.31 1.12 15.94
C PHE A 64 13.20 1.15 17.20
N ASN A 65 12.57 1.12 18.37
CA ASN A 65 13.26 1.25 19.65
C ASN A 65 13.80 -0.08 20.20
N LEU A 66 13.30 -1.22 19.72
CA LEU A 66 13.77 -2.55 20.14
C LEU A 66 15.30 -2.69 20.07
N THR A 67 15.84 -3.37 21.07
CA THR A 67 17.22 -3.82 21.18
C THR A 67 17.28 -5.33 20.96
N LYS A 68 18.49 -5.91 20.95
CA LYS A 68 18.68 -7.35 20.70
C LYS A 68 18.08 -8.23 21.79
N ASP A 69 18.00 -7.72 23.02
CA ASP A 69 17.51 -8.46 24.17
C ASP A 69 15.99 -8.38 24.32
N ASP A 70 15.37 -7.42 23.65
CA ASP A 70 13.93 -7.23 23.71
C ASP A 70 13.16 -8.36 23.02
N ARG A 71 11.97 -8.63 23.56
CA ARG A 71 11.04 -9.63 23.06
C ARG A 71 9.67 -9.01 22.95
N ILE A 72 8.99 -9.31 21.85
CA ILE A 72 7.56 -9.04 21.72
C ILE A 72 6.74 -10.24 22.12
N SER A 73 5.52 -10.00 22.60
CA SER A 73 4.49 -11.00 22.85
C SER A 73 3.11 -10.40 22.60
N GLY A 74 2.12 -11.24 22.36
CA GLY A 74 0.74 -10.80 22.16
C GLY A 74 -0.12 -11.87 21.51
N GLN A 75 -1.43 -11.68 21.54
CA GLN A 75 -2.37 -12.61 20.93
C GLN A 75 -3.55 -11.87 20.30
N THR A 76 -4.02 -12.40 19.18
CA THR A 76 -5.30 -12.05 18.57
C THR A 76 -6.13 -13.31 18.32
N LYS A 77 -7.44 -13.14 18.18
CA LYS A 77 -8.35 -14.23 17.78
C LYS A 77 -8.56 -14.31 16.28
N LYS A 78 -7.94 -13.40 15.52
CA LYS A 78 -8.12 -13.29 14.07
C LYS A 78 -7.50 -14.44 13.33
N ASP A 79 -8.18 -14.92 12.30
CA ASP A 79 -7.70 -15.91 11.34
C ASP A 79 -7.67 -15.36 9.91
N ILE A 80 -7.24 -16.17 8.95
CA ILE A 80 -7.21 -15.79 7.52
C ILE A 80 -8.57 -15.30 7.00
N ASN A 81 -9.69 -15.86 7.48
CA ASN A 81 -11.01 -15.46 7.01
C ASN A 81 -11.36 -14.04 7.45
N ASP A 82 -10.99 -13.66 8.69
CA ASP A 82 -11.14 -12.29 9.16
C ASP A 82 -10.38 -11.30 8.25
N TYR A 83 -9.12 -11.60 7.89
CA TYR A 83 -8.35 -10.73 7.00
C TYR A 83 -8.98 -10.63 5.60
N LEU A 84 -9.53 -11.72 5.08
CA LEU A 84 -10.26 -11.69 3.82
C LEU A 84 -11.54 -10.85 3.95
N ASP A 85 -12.30 -10.99 5.04
CA ASP A 85 -13.47 -10.14 5.31
C ASP A 85 -13.09 -8.66 5.34
N GLU A 86 -11.96 -8.32 5.96
CA GLU A 86 -11.42 -6.97 6.01
C GLU A 86 -11.06 -6.39 4.64
N ILE A 87 -10.43 -7.20 3.79
CA ILE A 87 -10.11 -6.86 2.41
C ILE A 87 -11.40 -6.58 1.61
N PHE A 88 -12.44 -7.43 1.74
CA PHE A 88 -13.73 -7.20 1.06
C PHE A 88 -14.57 -6.08 1.68
N ARG A 89 -14.30 -5.73 2.94
CA ARG A 89 -15.02 -4.70 3.69
C ARG A 89 -14.53 -3.29 3.44
N SER A 90 -13.33 -3.14 2.85
CA SER A 90 -12.68 -1.85 2.55
C SER A 90 -12.38 -1.02 3.80
N GLY A 91 -11.45 -0.06 3.67
CA GLY A 91 -11.12 0.92 4.70
C GLY A 91 -11.90 2.23 4.57
N PHE A 92 -12.81 2.35 3.60
CA PHE A 92 -13.51 3.61 3.31
C PHE A 92 -14.52 3.91 4.42
N PRO A 93 -14.36 4.98 5.22
CA PRO A 93 -15.18 5.23 6.42
C PRO A 93 -16.70 5.24 6.13
N GLY A 94 -17.12 5.90 5.04
CA GLY A 94 -18.54 6.01 4.67
C GLY A 94 -19.14 4.76 4.00
N ILE A 95 -18.32 3.76 3.64
CA ILE A 95 -18.73 2.57 2.89
C ILE A 95 -18.64 1.31 3.74
N ARG A 96 -17.64 1.24 4.62
CA ARG A 96 -17.24 0.03 5.35
C ARG A 96 -18.36 -0.61 6.17
N ASP A 97 -19.17 0.21 6.82
CA ASP A 97 -20.25 -0.22 7.72
C ASP A 97 -21.60 -0.37 7.03
N LYS A 98 -21.64 -0.23 5.70
CA LYS A 98 -22.84 -0.52 4.91
C LYS A 98 -23.02 -2.03 4.78
N ALA A 99 -24.28 -2.44 4.58
CA ALA A 99 -24.62 -3.83 4.30
C ALA A 99 -23.84 -4.36 3.08
N PRO A 100 -23.48 -5.66 3.02
CA PRO A 100 -22.57 -6.19 1.98
C PRO A 100 -22.96 -5.84 0.54
N HIS A 101 -24.25 -5.89 0.20
CA HIS A 101 -24.73 -5.53 -1.13
C HIS A 101 -24.59 -4.02 -1.42
N ALA A 102 -24.97 -3.17 -0.47
CA ALA A 102 -24.81 -1.72 -0.60
C ALA A 102 -23.33 -1.33 -0.71
N ARG A 103 -22.46 -1.98 0.05
CA ARG A 103 -21.00 -1.81 -0.04
C ARG A 103 -20.48 -2.14 -1.43
N ASP A 104 -20.89 -3.26 -2.02
CA ASP A 104 -20.51 -3.64 -3.39
C ASP A 104 -20.92 -2.57 -4.40
N LEU A 105 -22.19 -2.13 -4.35
CA LEU A 105 -22.71 -1.09 -5.24
C LEU A 105 -21.95 0.23 -5.10
N LEU A 106 -21.67 0.67 -3.87
CA LEU A 106 -20.94 1.91 -3.59
C LEU A 106 -19.50 1.86 -4.10
N LEU A 107 -18.78 0.75 -3.89
CA LEU A 107 -17.42 0.60 -4.41
C LEU A 107 -17.37 0.57 -5.94
N ARG A 108 -18.32 -0.12 -6.59
CA ARG A 108 -18.46 -0.11 -8.05
C ARG A 108 -18.84 1.27 -8.58
N SER A 109 -19.69 2.00 -7.85
CA SER A 109 -20.04 3.39 -8.19
C SER A 109 -18.83 4.32 -8.05
N TYR A 110 -18.02 4.14 -7.01
CA TYR A 110 -16.80 4.92 -6.79
C TYR A 110 -15.83 4.76 -7.98
N ILE A 111 -15.60 3.53 -8.43
CA ILE A 111 -14.76 3.25 -9.62
C ILE A 111 -15.31 3.92 -10.89
N ARG A 112 -16.63 3.84 -11.11
CA ARG A 112 -17.26 4.50 -12.26
C ARG A 112 -17.12 6.02 -12.19
N ASN A 113 -17.34 6.62 -11.03
CA ASN A 113 -17.21 8.07 -10.83
C ASN A 113 -15.78 8.57 -11.13
N ILE A 114 -14.75 7.81 -10.75
CA ILE A 114 -13.37 8.14 -11.11
C ILE A 114 -13.20 8.25 -12.63
N VAL A 115 -13.72 7.26 -13.36
CA VAL A 115 -13.59 7.16 -14.82
C VAL A 115 -14.43 8.21 -15.55
N ASP A 116 -15.63 8.50 -15.04
CA ASP A 116 -16.62 9.33 -15.73
C ASP A 116 -16.51 10.83 -15.37
N HIS A 117 -16.03 11.18 -14.18
CA HIS A 117 -16.08 12.56 -13.66
C HIS A 117 -14.74 13.07 -13.13
N ASP A 118 -14.06 12.33 -12.24
CA ASP A 118 -12.94 12.88 -11.46
C ASP A 118 -11.74 13.31 -12.32
N PHE A 119 -11.49 12.60 -13.42
CA PHE A 119 -10.44 12.97 -14.36
C PHE A 119 -10.73 14.32 -15.03
N GLU A 120 -11.93 14.51 -15.56
CA GLU A 120 -12.30 15.74 -16.24
C GLU A 120 -12.28 16.93 -15.29
N GLU A 121 -12.81 16.76 -14.07
CA GLU A 121 -12.78 17.78 -13.03
C GLU A 121 -11.36 18.21 -12.65
N ASN A 122 -10.40 17.29 -12.73
CA ASN A 122 -8.99 17.55 -12.41
C ASN A 122 -8.15 18.00 -13.61
N GLY A 123 -8.78 18.21 -14.78
CA GLY A 123 -8.16 18.76 -15.97
C GLY A 123 -7.59 17.72 -16.94
N PHE A 124 -7.88 16.44 -16.71
CA PHE A 124 -7.49 15.35 -17.61
C PHE A 124 -8.63 15.04 -18.58
N LYS A 125 -8.36 15.16 -19.89
CA LYS A 125 -9.35 14.79 -20.92
C LYS A 125 -9.30 13.29 -21.18
N ILE A 126 -10.35 12.56 -20.84
CA ILE A 126 -10.50 11.16 -21.24
C ILE A 126 -11.28 11.10 -22.55
N LYS A 127 -10.62 10.67 -23.63
CA LYS A 127 -11.31 10.41 -24.90
C LYS A 127 -11.98 9.03 -24.95
N LYS A 128 -11.46 8.08 -24.17
CA LYS A 128 -11.87 6.66 -24.19
C LYS A 128 -11.94 6.08 -22.77
N PRO A 129 -13.07 6.25 -22.05
CA PRO A 129 -13.25 5.74 -20.69
C PRO A 129 -13.00 4.23 -20.56
N ALA A 130 -13.40 3.45 -21.56
CA ALA A 130 -13.15 2.01 -21.60
C ALA A 130 -11.66 1.64 -21.62
N SER A 131 -10.83 2.48 -22.25
CA SER A 131 -9.37 2.32 -22.29
C SER A 131 -8.74 2.56 -20.92
N LEU A 132 -9.19 3.60 -20.20
CA LEU A 132 -8.78 3.85 -18.83
C LEU A 132 -9.18 2.69 -17.90
N LEU A 133 -10.43 2.24 -17.98
CA LEU A 133 -10.91 1.13 -17.16
C LEU A 133 -10.11 -0.16 -17.41
N ALA A 134 -9.79 -0.47 -18.68
CA ALA A 134 -8.95 -1.62 -19.03
C ALA A 134 -7.54 -1.50 -18.42
N TRP A 135 -6.95 -0.30 -18.44
CA TRP A 135 -5.67 -0.03 -17.81
C TRP A 135 -5.73 -0.17 -16.28
N MET A 136 -6.77 0.38 -15.63
CA MET A 136 -6.98 0.23 -14.18
C MET A 136 -7.11 -1.24 -13.77
N LYS A 137 -7.80 -2.06 -14.58
CA LYS A 137 -7.89 -3.51 -14.36
C LYS A 137 -6.53 -4.21 -14.45
N ALA A 138 -5.72 -3.86 -15.46
CA ALA A 138 -4.37 -4.41 -15.61
C ALA A 138 -3.42 -3.98 -14.47
N TYR A 139 -3.57 -2.74 -13.99
CA TYR A 139 -2.84 -2.23 -12.83
C TYR A 139 -3.27 -2.95 -11.55
N ALA A 140 -4.57 -3.10 -11.30
CA ALA A 140 -5.11 -3.87 -10.17
C ALA A 140 -4.67 -5.34 -10.19
N ALA A 141 -4.57 -5.96 -11.39
CA ALA A 141 -4.03 -7.31 -11.54
C ALA A 141 -2.53 -7.41 -11.21
N SER A 142 -1.81 -6.29 -11.20
CA SER A 142 -0.38 -6.19 -10.87
C SER A 142 -0.14 -5.64 -9.45
N VAL A 143 -1.18 -5.59 -8.61
CA VAL A 143 -1.06 -5.07 -7.24
C VAL A 143 -0.04 -5.86 -6.42
N GLY A 144 0.74 -5.14 -5.61
CA GLY A 144 1.83 -5.62 -4.75
C GLY A 144 3.06 -6.16 -5.48
N THR A 145 3.06 -6.20 -6.82
CA THR A 145 4.21 -6.67 -7.59
C THR A 145 5.00 -5.50 -8.21
N PRO A 146 6.30 -5.68 -8.51
CA PRO A 146 7.08 -4.71 -9.28
C PRO A 146 6.95 -4.96 -10.79
N THR A 147 5.74 -5.28 -11.28
CA THR A 147 5.49 -5.56 -12.71
C THR A 147 5.95 -4.37 -13.55
N LYS A 148 6.65 -4.65 -14.67
CA LYS A 148 7.10 -3.60 -15.58
C LYS A 148 5.90 -2.86 -16.16
N PHE A 149 5.99 -1.54 -16.24
CA PHE A 149 4.91 -0.70 -16.76
C PHE A 149 4.44 -1.12 -18.16
N GLN A 150 5.36 -1.52 -19.05
CA GLN A 150 5.01 -2.03 -20.38
C GLN A 150 4.13 -3.29 -20.30
N THR A 151 4.41 -4.20 -19.37
CA THR A 151 3.61 -5.41 -19.17
C THR A 151 2.18 -5.08 -18.72
N ILE A 152 1.99 -4.02 -17.93
CA ILE A 152 0.66 -3.52 -17.55
C ILE A 152 -0.09 -2.99 -18.77
N ILE A 153 0.58 -2.22 -19.63
CA ILE A 153 0.00 -1.75 -20.90
C ILE A 153 -0.41 -2.94 -21.78
N ASP A 154 0.49 -3.90 -21.96
CA ASP A 154 0.27 -5.08 -22.81
C ASP A 154 -0.94 -5.91 -22.33
N ALA A 155 -1.08 -6.07 -21.01
CA ALA A 155 -2.21 -6.77 -20.41
C ALA A 155 -3.54 -6.01 -20.55
N ALA A 156 -3.51 -4.67 -20.58
CA ALA A 156 -4.69 -3.88 -20.89
C ALA A 156 -5.13 -4.10 -22.35
N MET A 157 -4.18 -4.28 -23.29
CA MET A 157 -4.48 -4.56 -24.70
C MET A 157 -5.12 -5.93 -24.91
N ALA A 158 -4.66 -6.95 -24.20
CA ALA A 158 -5.16 -8.32 -24.38
C ALA A 158 -6.66 -8.48 -24.07
N ASN A 159 -7.25 -7.54 -23.32
CA ASN A 159 -8.64 -7.56 -22.90
C ASN A 159 -9.53 -6.51 -23.59
N ASN A 160 -8.96 -5.64 -24.44
CA ASN A 160 -9.70 -4.54 -25.09
C ASN A 160 -9.04 -4.10 -26.41
N SER A 161 -9.82 -3.98 -27.48
CA SER A 161 -9.35 -3.51 -28.80
C SER A 161 -8.92 -2.03 -28.80
N GLU A 162 -9.26 -1.26 -27.76
CA GLU A 162 -8.89 0.15 -27.60
C GLU A 162 -7.82 0.39 -26.51
N ALA A 163 -6.69 -0.31 -26.62
CA ALA A 163 -5.63 -0.16 -25.64
C ALA A 163 -4.99 1.24 -25.64
N PRO A 164 -4.57 1.75 -24.46
CA PRO A 164 -3.89 3.03 -24.41
C PRO A 164 -2.49 2.91 -25.03
N THR A 165 -2.11 3.89 -25.84
CA THR A 165 -0.70 4.08 -26.20
C THR A 165 0.12 4.36 -24.95
N ARG A 166 1.44 4.16 -24.99
CA ARG A 166 2.30 4.43 -23.82
C ARG A 166 2.18 5.87 -23.27
N PRO A 167 2.13 6.94 -24.10
CA PRO A 167 1.86 8.29 -23.60
C PRO A 167 0.50 8.42 -22.91
N THR A 168 -0.54 7.79 -23.46
CA THR A 168 -1.88 7.77 -22.84
C THR A 168 -1.87 7.04 -21.50
N ALA A 169 -1.20 5.88 -21.41
CA ALA A 169 -1.06 5.12 -20.17
C ALA A 169 -0.29 5.90 -19.10
N ASN A 170 0.77 6.64 -19.46
CA ASN A 170 1.46 7.54 -18.54
C ASN A 170 0.53 8.63 -18.02
N SER A 171 -0.27 9.24 -18.90
CA SER A 171 -1.25 10.27 -18.50
C SER A 171 -2.30 9.70 -17.53
N TYR A 172 -2.75 8.45 -17.75
CA TYR A 172 -3.66 7.77 -16.82
C TYR A 172 -3.01 7.54 -15.46
N ARG A 173 -1.77 7.05 -15.44
CA ARG A 173 -1.02 6.82 -14.20
C ARG A 173 -0.85 8.13 -13.43
N GLU A 174 -0.36 9.18 -14.07
CA GLU A 174 -0.16 10.50 -13.45
C GLU A 174 -1.48 11.05 -12.87
N ALA A 175 -2.57 10.95 -13.62
CA ALA A 175 -3.89 11.37 -13.16
C ALA A 175 -4.35 10.57 -11.92
N LEU A 176 -4.20 9.24 -11.93
CA LEU A 176 -4.61 8.39 -10.83
C LEU A 176 -3.73 8.57 -9.58
N GLU A 177 -2.44 8.89 -9.75
CA GLU A 177 -1.55 9.26 -8.64
C GLU A 177 -2.00 10.59 -8.00
N ILE A 178 -2.33 11.59 -8.82
CA ILE A 178 -2.85 12.90 -8.36
C ILE A 178 -4.22 12.77 -7.68
N LEU A 179 -5.08 11.90 -8.19
CA LEU A 179 -6.37 11.54 -7.61
C LEU A 179 -6.24 10.59 -6.41
N TYR A 180 -5.02 10.20 -6.04
CA TYR A 180 -4.73 9.28 -4.94
C TYR A 180 -5.38 7.90 -5.06
N ILE A 181 -5.71 7.45 -6.28
CA ILE A 181 -6.34 6.16 -6.55
C ILE A 181 -5.32 5.03 -6.61
N ILE A 182 -4.10 5.35 -7.02
CA ILE A 182 -2.96 4.45 -7.03
C ILE A 182 -1.81 5.06 -6.25
N ASP A 183 -0.94 4.20 -5.76
CA ASP A 183 0.32 4.58 -5.12
C ASP A 183 1.41 3.60 -5.57
N GLU A 184 2.66 4.04 -5.49
CA GLU A 184 3.82 3.22 -5.77
C GLU A 184 4.77 3.25 -4.57
N VAL A 185 5.26 2.07 -4.17
CA VAL A 185 6.32 1.97 -3.17
C VAL A 185 7.66 1.91 -3.90
N PRO A 186 8.59 2.86 -3.68
CA PRO A 186 9.86 2.89 -4.36
C PRO A 186 10.82 1.80 -3.84
N PRO A 187 11.79 1.36 -4.67
CA PRO A 187 12.83 0.45 -4.23
C PRO A 187 13.79 1.14 -3.24
N PHE A 188 14.30 0.40 -2.27
CA PHE A 188 15.31 0.86 -1.34
C PHE A 188 16.69 0.86 -2.01
N LEU A 189 17.12 2.03 -2.47
CA LEU A 189 18.39 2.21 -3.18
C LEU A 189 19.60 2.46 -2.24
N GLY A 190 19.36 2.56 -0.92
CA GLY A 190 20.40 2.83 0.08
C GLY A 190 21.53 1.80 0.12
N VAL A 191 21.26 0.57 -0.34
CA VAL A 191 22.24 -0.53 -0.41
C VAL A 191 23.02 -0.59 -1.72
N GLY A 192 22.89 0.38 -2.62
CA GLY A 192 23.46 0.29 -3.98
C GLY A 192 24.97 0.04 -4.03
N LYS A 193 25.73 0.47 -3.02
CA LYS A 193 27.17 0.18 -2.86
C LYS A 193 27.45 -1.26 -2.42
N LEU A 194 26.59 -1.82 -1.57
CA LEU A 194 26.70 -3.17 -1.01
C LEU A 194 26.14 -4.24 -1.97
N TYR A 195 25.16 -3.86 -2.78
CA TYR A 195 24.45 -4.76 -3.67
C TYR A 195 24.08 -4.04 -4.99
N PRO A 196 24.90 -4.14 -6.05
CA PRO A 196 24.70 -3.37 -7.29
C PRO A 196 23.53 -3.86 -8.15
N ASN A 197 23.12 -5.13 -8.03
CA ASN A 197 22.12 -5.78 -8.89
C ASN A 197 20.68 -5.55 -8.41
N LEU A 198 20.30 -4.29 -8.19
CA LEU A 198 18.96 -3.90 -7.71
C LEU A 198 17.95 -3.78 -8.85
N ALA A 199 16.75 -4.29 -8.62
CA ALA A 199 15.59 -3.91 -9.41
C ALA A 199 15.19 -2.48 -9.03
N ARG A 200 14.84 -1.69 -10.05
CA ARG A 200 14.46 -0.27 -9.88
C ARG A 200 12.97 0.00 -10.06
N ALA A 201 12.20 -1.02 -10.43
CA ALA A 201 10.77 -0.89 -10.60
C ALA A 201 10.10 -0.79 -9.22
N PRO A 202 9.19 0.18 -9.01
CA PRO A 202 8.40 0.27 -7.80
C PRO A 202 7.37 -0.87 -7.71
N LYS A 203 6.91 -1.19 -6.49
CA LYS A 203 5.72 -2.02 -6.26
C LYS A 203 4.44 -1.18 -6.42
N HIS A 204 3.43 -1.75 -7.07
CA HIS A 204 2.16 -1.06 -7.42
C HIS A 204 1.07 -1.30 -6.39
N PHE A 205 0.34 -0.27 -5.96
CA PHE A 205 -0.79 -0.41 -5.04
C PHE A 205 -2.00 0.40 -5.48
N MET A 206 -3.19 -0.17 -5.25
CA MET A 206 -4.45 0.58 -5.29
C MET A 206 -4.68 1.24 -3.93
N LEU A 207 -5.46 2.32 -3.90
CA LEU A 207 -5.87 3.03 -2.68
C LEU A 207 -6.41 2.11 -1.58
N ASP A 208 -7.11 1.04 -1.97
CA ASP A 208 -7.63 0.02 -1.06
C ASP A 208 -7.75 -1.33 -1.79
N PRO A 209 -7.46 -2.48 -1.13
CA PRO A 209 -7.53 -3.79 -1.77
C PRO A 209 -8.95 -4.15 -2.24
N ALA A 210 -10.01 -3.59 -1.65
CA ALA A 210 -11.37 -3.80 -2.13
C ALA A 210 -11.57 -3.22 -3.54
N ILE A 211 -10.93 -2.08 -3.86
CA ILE A 211 -10.99 -1.47 -5.19
C ILE A 211 -10.34 -2.39 -6.23
N ALA A 212 -9.18 -2.98 -5.89
CA ALA A 212 -8.53 -3.97 -6.75
C ALA A 212 -9.47 -5.15 -7.03
N LEU A 213 -10.10 -5.71 -5.99
CA LEU A 213 -11.07 -6.81 -6.15
C LEU A 213 -12.26 -6.44 -7.02
N LYS A 214 -12.82 -5.23 -6.89
CA LYS A 214 -13.95 -4.78 -7.73
C LYS A 214 -13.55 -4.58 -9.19
N LEU A 215 -12.34 -4.08 -9.46
CA LEU A 215 -11.82 -3.96 -10.83
C LEU A 215 -11.63 -5.34 -11.47
N LEU A 216 -11.11 -6.30 -10.70
CA LEU A 216 -10.84 -7.66 -11.15
C LEU A 216 -12.08 -8.57 -11.22
N ASP A 217 -13.23 -8.09 -10.69
CA ASP A 217 -14.47 -8.84 -10.54
C ASP A 217 -14.27 -10.19 -9.81
N VAL A 218 -13.41 -10.18 -8.79
CA VAL A 218 -13.11 -11.36 -7.97
C VAL A 218 -13.97 -11.33 -6.72
N ASN A 219 -14.73 -12.40 -6.50
CA ASN A 219 -15.51 -12.61 -5.29
C ASN A 219 -14.79 -13.52 -4.29
N ARG A 220 -15.35 -13.63 -3.07
CA ARG A 220 -14.76 -14.41 -1.97
C ARG A 220 -14.59 -15.88 -2.35
N GLN A 221 -15.61 -16.49 -2.96
CA GLN A 221 -15.58 -17.90 -3.34
C GLN A 221 -14.42 -18.19 -4.30
N GLN A 222 -14.29 -17.41 -5.37
CA GLN A 222 -13.20 -17.53 -6.35
C GLN A 222 -11.82 -17.39 -5.71
N LEU A 223 -11.67 -16.46 -4.76
CA LEU A 223 -10.42 -16.25 -4.06
C LEU A 223 -10.07 -17.44 -3.17
N THR A 224 -11.04 -17.94 -2.38
CA THR A 224 -10.83 -19.06 -1.44
C THR A 224 -10.64 -20.42 -2.12
N THR A 225 -11.20 -20.61 -3.33
CA THR A 225 -11.02 -21.84 -4.11
C THR A 225 -9.85 -21.75 -5.10
N TYR A 226 -9.09 -20.65 -5.08
CA TYR A 226 -8.00 -20.37 -6.03
C TYR A 226 -8.44 -20.38 -7.51
N GLN A 227 -9.71 -20.07 -7.77
CA GLN A 227 -10.32 -20.01 -9.10
C GLN A 227 -10.48 -18.55 -9.57
N VAL A 228 -9.37 -17.81 -9.57
CA VAL A 228 -9.36 -16.42 -10.05
C VAL A 228 -9.40 -16.37 -11.59
N PRO A 229 -9.95 -15.31 -12.20
CA PRO A 229 -9.98 -15.17 -13.65
C PRO A 229 -8.58 -15.29 -14.27
N LYS A 230 -8.46 -15.97 -15.42
CA LYS A 230 -7.18 -16.26 -16.08
C LYS A 230 -6.31 -15.03 -16.33
N HIS A 231 -6.91 -13.88 -16.64
CA HIS A 231 -6.17 -12.64 -16.90
C HIS A 231 -5.47 -12.11 -15.63
N VAL A 232 -6.04 -12.35 -14.45
CA VAL A 232 -5.41 -12.04 -13.15
C VAL A 232 -4.25 -13.00 -12.92
N GLY A 233 -4.48 -14.31 -13.05
CA GLY A 233 -3.47 -15.34 -12.81
C GLY A 233 -2.21 -15.22 -13.68
N LYS A 234 -2.31 -14.61 -14.87
CA LYS A 234 -1.15 -14.33 -15.74
C LYS A 234 -0.22 -13.25 -15.18
N LEU A 235 -0.78 -12.22 -14.53
CA LEU A 235 -0.01 -11.12 -13.94
C LEU A 235 0.35 -11.39 -12.49
N ASN A 236 -0.50 -12.11 -11.78
CA ASN A 236 -0.37 -12.35 -10.35
C ASN A 236 -0.86 -13.75 -9.98
N GLN A 237 0.10 -14.64 -9.73
CA GLN A 237 -0.15 -16.04 -9.36
C GLN A 237 -0.51 -16.22 -7.88
N ASN A 238 -0.30 -15.20 -7.04
CA ASN A 238 -0.52 -15.23 -5.60
C ASN A 238 -1.37 -14.05 -5.13
N LEU A 239 -2.60 -13.95 -5.68
CA LEU A 239 -3.46 -12.80 -5.42
C LEU A 239 -3.78 -12.59 -3.93
N ILE A 240 -4.00 -13.66 -3.16
CA ILE A 240 -4.26 -13.56 -1.71
C ILE A 240 -3.08 -12.88 -1.00
N GLY A 241 -1.85 -13.36 -1.25
CA GLY A 241 -0.65 -12.74 -0.68
C GLY A 241 -0.54 -11.26 -1.05
N GLN A 242 -0.77 -10.93 -2.32
CA GLN A 242 -0.69 -9.55 -2.79
C GLN A 242 -1.80 -8.62 -2.25
N LEU A 243 -3.00 -9.15 -1.98
CA LEU A 243 -4.07 -8.41 -1.31
C LEU A 243 -3.78 -8.19 0.17
N LEU A 244 -3.15 -9.16 0.85
CA LEU A 244 -2.67 -8.98 2.22
C LEU A 244 -1.53 -7.96 2.28
N GLU A 245 -0.56 -8.03 1.35
CA GLU A 245 0.46 -6.98 1.20
C GLU A 245 -0.17 -5.60 0.97
N SER A 246 -1.25 -5.53 0.19
CA SER A 246 -1.99 -4.26 -0.03
C SER A 246 -2.68 -3.74 1.23
N LEU A 247 -3.25 -4.62 2.06
CA LEU A 247 -3.81 -4.26 3.36
C LEU A 247 -2.73 -3.74 4.32
N VAL A 248 -1.58 -4.43 4.36
CA VAL A 248 -0.41 -4.02 5.14
C VAL A 248 0.14 -2.69 4.64
N TYR A 249 0.31 -2.52 3.34
CA TYR A 249 0.77 -1.28 2.71
C TYR A 249 -0.06 -0.07 3.14
N GLN A 250 -1.40 -0.17 3.06
CA GLN A 250 -2.30 0.93 3.43
C GLN A 250 -2.07 1.42 4.85
N SER A 251 -1.68 0.52 5.76
CA SER A 251 -1.37 0.86 7.14
C SER A 251 0.05 1.38 7.28
N LEU A 252 1.04 0.66 6.73
CA LEU A 252 2.45 1.01 6.83
C LEU A 252 2.78 2.40 6.29
N ILE A 253 2.10 2.86 5.22
CA ILE A 253 2.35 4.21 4.69
C ILE A 253 1.85 5.30 5.65
N VAL A 254 0.72 5.09 6.33
CA VAL A 254 0.22 6.01 7.36
C VAL A 254 1.13 5.97 8.59
N TYR A 255 1.53 4.78 9.00
CA TYR A 255 2.39 4.60 10.16
C TYR A 255 3.79 5.17 9.89
N ALA A 256 4.30 5.06 8.65
CA ALA A 256 5.54 5.71 8.24
C ALA A 256 5.46 7.23 8.39
N ASP A 257 4.39 7.85 7.87
CA ASP A 257 4.18 9.30 7.95
C ASP A 257 4.09 9.78 9.42
N ALA A 258 3.40 9.02 10.28
CA ALA A 258 3.27 9.34 11.71
C ALA A 258 4.59 9.21 12.51
N ASP A 259 5.50 8.35 12.05
CA ASP A 259 6.80 8.11 12.68
C ASP A 259 7.97 8.84 12.01
N ASP A 260 7.73 9.80 11.11
CA ASP A 260 8.77 10.46 10.29
C ASP A 260 9.68 9.47 9.53
N ALA A 261 9.12 8.32 9.15
CA ALA A 261 9.81 7.26 8.44
C ALA A 261 9.46 7.25 6.94
N LYS A 262 10.28 6.58 6.15
CA LYS A 262 10.05 6.37 4.72
C LYS A 262 9.79 4.91 4.42
N LEU A 263 8.82 4.63 3.55
CA LEU A 263 8.46 3.29 3.12
C LEU A 263 9.10 2.95 1.77
N PHE A 264 9.73 1.78 1.70
CA PHE A 264 10.36 1.22 0.50
C PHE A 264 10.04 -0.27 0.36
N HIS A 265 10.49 -0.88 -0.73
CA HIS A 265 10.61 -2.34 -0.86
C HIS A 265 12.02 -2.70 -1.35
N PHE A 266 12.39 -3.99 -1.34
CA PHE A 266 13.62 -4.44 -1.99
C PHE A 266 13.35 -5.61 -2.92
N ARG A 267 14.00 -5.61 -4.09
CA ARG A 267 14.11 -6.79 -4.96
C ARG A 267 15.39 -6.72 -5.78
N ASP A 268 16.04 -7.85 -5.99
CA ASP A 268 17.16 -7.93 -6.94
C ASP A 268 16.65 -8.06 -8.39
N GLN A 269 17.52 -7.79 -9.37
CA GLN A 269 17.14 -7.86 -10.80
C GLN A 269 16.70 -9.26 -11.24
N ARG A 270 17.23 -10.31 -10.60
CA ARG A 270 16.88 -11.69 -10.90
C ARG A 270 15.59 -12.15 -10.20
N GLY A 271 15.08 -11.36 -9.26
CA GLY A 271 13.92 -11.71 -8.44
C GLY A 271 14.18 -12.89 -7.50
N THR A 272 15.43 -13.15 -7.14
CA THR A 272 15.83 -14.23 -6.22
C THR A 272 15.80 -13.80 -4.76
N ARG A 273 15.86 -12.49 -4.49
CA ARG A 273 15.83 -11.91 -3.15
C ARG A 273 14.87 -10.74 -3.12
N GLU A 274 14.03 -10.72 -2.10
CA GLU A 274 13.03 -9.68 -1.90
C GLU A 274 12.82 -9.41 -0.42
N ILE A 275 12.44 -8.17 -0.12
CA ILE A 275 11.89 -7.73 1.16
C ILE A 275 10.62 -6.96 0.80
N ASP A 276 9.48 -7.39 1.33
CA ASP A 276 8.19 -6.85 0.89
C ASP A 276 8.05 -5.37 1.19
N PHE A 277 8.42 -4.97 2.41
CA PHE A 277 8.46 -3.57 2.84
C PHE A 277 9.65 -3.27 3.74
N ILE A 278 10.15 -2.03 3.66
CA ILE A 278 11.22 -1.51 4.49
C ILE A 278 10.77 -0.14 5.01
N LEU A 279 10.68 0.02 6.33
CA LEU A 279 10.58 1.34 6.94
C LEU A 279 11.97 1.84 7.30
N GLN A 280 12.29 3.08 6.94
CA GLN A 280 13.56 3.72 7.27
C GLN A 280 13.33 4.99 8.10
N LYS A 281 13.98 5.09 9.25
CA LYS A 281 14.08 6.31 10.07
C LYS A 281 15.54 6.54 10.45
N GLY A 282 16.17 7.55 9.85
CA GLY A 282 17.62 7.77 9.99
C GLY A 282 18.43 6.54 9.55
N SER A 283 19.24 6.00 10.47
CA SER A 283 20.03 4.77 10.29
C SER A 283 19.31 3.50 10.82
N SER A 284 18.04 3.58 11.17
CA SER A 284 17.23 2.44 11.59
C SER A 284 16.35 1.93 10.45
N LEU A 285 16.32 0.61 10.27
CA LEU A 285 15.47 -0.09 9.31
C LEU A 285 14.57 -1.08 10.05
N ILE A 286 13.28 -1.13 9.66
CA ILE A 286 12.41 -2.26 9.96
C ILE A 286 12.12 -2.98 8.65
N LEU A 287 12.50 -4.25 8.57
CA LEU A 287 12.26 -5.11 7.41
C LEU A 287 11.00 -5.92 7.65
N PHE A 288 10.11 -5.94 6.67
CA PHE A 288 8.86 -6.71 6.74
C PHE A 288 8.79 -7.74 5.61
N GLU A 289 8.40 -8.95 5.98
CA GLU A 289 7.93 -9.99 5.07
C GLU A 289 6.45 -10.27 5.39
N VAL A 290 5.60 -10.40 4.37
CA VAL A 290 4.16 -10.68 4.56
C VAL A 290 3.83 -12.08 4.09
N LYS A 291 3.09 -12.85 4.91
CA LYS A 291 2.63 -14.21 4.57
C LYS A 291 1.17 -14.43 4.91
N ALA A 292 0.45 -15.08 3.99
CA ALA A 292 -0.89 -15.59 4.24
C ALA A 292 -0.87 -16.83 5.15
N ASP A 293 0.24 -17.57 5.16
CA ASP A 293 0.46 -18.75 5.98
C ASP A 293 0.64 -18.33 7.46
N PRO A 294 -0.12 -18.89 8.42
CA PRO A 294 0.00 -18.55 9.83
C PRO A 294 1.31 -19.04 10.48
N GLU A 295 2.07 -19.92 9.82
CA GLU A 295 3.33 -20.43 10.34
C GLU A 295 4.53 -19.50 10.05
N ALA A 296 5.48 -19.46 10.99
CA ALA A 296 6.74 -18.74 10.81
C ALA A 296 7.85 -19.70 10.37
N LYS A 297 7.86 -20.09 9.09
CA LYS A 297 8.85 -21.02 8.53
C LYS A 297 10.21 -20.34 8.30
N ASP A 298 11.30 -21.10 8.44
CA ASP A 298 12.66 -20.61 8.19
C ASP A 298 12.85 -20.08 6.76
N SER A 299 12.15 -20.68 5.79
CA SER A 299 12.16 -20.24 4.40
C SER A 299 11.57 -18.84 4.20
N TYR A 300 10.67 -18.38 5.07
CA TYR A 300 10.04 -17.06 4.98
C TYR A 300 10.94 -15.95 5.52
N VAL A 301 11.78 -16.26 6.51
CA VAL A 301 12.62 -15.26 7.17
C VAL A 301 14.05 -15.20 6.62
N ARG A 302 14.43 -16.15 5.75
CA ARG A 302 15.78 -16.22 5.18
C ARG A 302 16.21 -14.94 4.48
N HIS A 303 15.31 -14.24 3.79
CA HIS A 303 15.63 -12.98 3.11
C HIS A 303 15.79 -11.82 4.09
N LEU A 304 14.97 -11.75 5.14
CA LEU A 304 15.14 -10.78 6.24
C LEU A 304 16.51 -10.94 6.90
N ASN A 305 16.89 -12.18 7.20
CA ASN A 305 18.18 -12.50 7.81
C ASN A 305 19.34 -12.11 6.89
N TRP A 306 19.28 -12.54 5.62
CA TRP A 306 20.28 -12.17 4.63
C TRP A 306 20.43 -10.65 4.47
N PHE A 307 19.33 -9.91 4.37
CA PHE A 307 19.36 -8.47 4.16
C PHE A 307 19.92 -7.77 5.40
N ALA A 308 19.52 -8.19 6.60
CA ALA A 308 20.07 -7.65 7.85
C ALA A 308 21.60 -7.86 7.92
N ASP A 309 22.09 -9.04 7.53
CA ASP A 309 23.53 -9.33 7.49
C ASP A 309 24.28 -8.48 6.47
N LEU A 310 23.67 -8.21 5.31
CA LEU A 310 24.24 -7.35 4.27
C LEU A 310 24.47 -5.93 4.79
N VAL A 311 23.54 -5.37 5.56
CA VAL A 311 23.51 -3.95 5.92
C VAL A 311 23.92 -3.64 7.36
N LYS A 312 24.28 -4.66 8.15
CA LYS A 312 24.55 -4.55 9.61
C LYS A 312 25.62 -3.53 10.02
N ASN A 313 26.50 -3.15 9.12
CA ASN A 313 27.56 -2.17 9.39
C ASN A 313 27.10 -0.72 9.17
N GLU A 314 25.97 -0.52 8.47
CA GLU A 314 25.45 0.80 8.11
C GLU A 314 24.12 1.11 8.82
N PHE A 315 23.35 0.09 9.19
CA PHE A 315 22.00 0.25 9.75
C PHE A 315 21.73 -0.60 10.99
N LYS A 316 20.94 -0.07 11.91
CA LYS A 316 20.25 -0.85 12.95
C LYS A 316 19.03 -1.51 12.32
N VAL A 317 18.90 -2.83 12.42
CA VAL A 317 17.85 -3.58 11.71
C VAL A 317 16.95 -4.34 12.69
N THR A 318 15.64 -4.06 12.60
CA THR A 318 14.57 -4.88 13.19
C THR A 318 13.95 -5.73 12.08
N LYS A 319 13.76 -7.03 12.32
CA LYS A 319 13.17 -7.96 11.33
C LYS A 319 11.79 -8.40 11.79
N VAL A 320 10.80 -8.24 10.92
CA VAL A 320 9.40 -8.55 11.23
C VAL A 320 8.82 -9.47 10.17
N LEU A 321 8.26 -10.60 10.60
CA LEU A 321 7.40 -11.44 9.77
C LEU A 321 5.96 -11.16 10.14
N LEU A 322 5.22 -10.56 9.20
CA LEU A 322 3.79 -10.33 9.32
C LEU A 322 3.04 -11.55 8.76
N ASN A 323 2.14 -12.13 9.56
CA ASN A 323 1.35 -13.28 9.12
C ASN A 323 -0.10 -13.24 9.60
N THR A 324 -0.86 -14.29 9.28
CA THR A 324 -2.27 -14.45 9.67
C THR A 324 -2.45 -15.35 10.89
N GLY A 325 -1.35 -15.68 11.58
CA GLY A 325 -1.37 -16.44 12.82
C GLY A 325 -1.96 -15.64 13.97
N GLN A 326 -2.11 -16.28 15.12
CA GLN A 326 -2.76 -15.69 16.30
C GLN A 326 -1.79 -15.10 17.32
N PHE A 327 -0.50 -15.43 17.25
CA PHE A 327 0.45 -15.11 18.30
C PHE A 327 1.56 -14.20 17.79
N ALA A 328 1.82 -13.12 18.52
CA ALA A 328 3.02 -12.33 18.39
C ALA A 328 4.11 -12.90 19.30
N TYR A 329 5.32 -13.09 18.77
CA TYR A 329 6.46 -13.59 19.53
C TYR A 329 7.77 -13.29 18.81
N THR A 330 8.90 -13.44 19.52
CA THR A 330 10.23 -13.32 18.90
C THR A 330 10.88 -14.69 18.78
N ARG A 331 11.33 -15.02 17.57
CA ARG A 331 12.06 -16.27 17.29
C ARG A 331 13.43 -16.24 17.94
N SER A 332 13.78 -17.28 18.70
CA SER A 332 15.02 -17.33 19.48
C SER A 332 16.28 -17.47 18.62
N ASN A 333 16.19 -18.22 17.52
CA ASN A 333 17.32 -18.56 16.65
C ASN A 333 17.81 -17.38 15.78
N ASP A 334 16.89 -16.53 15.32
CA ASP A 334 17.22 -15.45 14.37
C ASP A 334 16.72 -14.07 14.79
N GLN A 335 16.04 -13.94 15.93
CA GLN A 335 15.55 -12.65 16.44
C GLN A 335 14.54 -11.98 15.51
N VAL A 336 13.85 -12.76 14.66
CA VAL A 336 12.74 -12.24 13.86
C VAL A 336 11.50 -12.15 14.72
N HIS A 337 10.86 -10.98 14.72
CA HIS A 337 9.61 -10.73 15.39
C HIS A 337 8.46 -11.20 14.51
N VAL A 338 7.77 -12.26 14.93
CA VAL A 338 6.56 -12.76 14.28
C VAL A 338 5.39 -11.97 14.84
N LEU A 339 4.59 -11.37 13.98
CA LEU A 339 3.50 -10.49 14.37
C LEU A 339 2.27 -10.77 13.49
N PRO A 340 1.12 -11.14 14.08
CA PRO A 340 -0.15 -11.15 13.38
C PRO A 340 -0.40 -9.78 12.76
N ILE A 341 -0.74 -9.72 11.47
CA ILE A 341 -1.02 -8.47 10.75
C ILE A 341 -2.01 -7.60 11.55
N ALA A 342 -3.03 -8.22 12.14
CA ALA A 342 -4.08 -7.55 12.93
C ALA A 342 -3.56 -6.73 14.12
N MET A 343 -2.36 -7.04 14.63
CA MET A 343 -1.77 -6.40 15.80
C MET A 343 -0.76 -5.31 15.42
N LEU A 344 -0.60 -4.99 14.14
CA LEU A 344 0.30 -3.91 13.69
C LEU A 344 -0.37 -2.54 13.90
N GLY A 345 0.28 -1.69 14.71
CA GLY A 345 -0.24 -0.37 15.06
C GLY A 345 0.76 0.77 14.83
N VAL A 346 0.27 1.99 15.04
CA VAL A 346 1.04 3.25 15.05
C VAL A 346 1.03 3.87 16.42
#